data_AF-A0AAD5Y8W3-F1
#
_entry.id   AF-A0AAD5Y8W3-F1
#
_cell.length_a   1.000
_cell.length_b   1.000
_cell.length_c   1.000
_cell.angle_alpha   90.00
_cell.angle_beta   90.00
_cell.angle_gamma   90.00
#
_symmetry.space_group_name_H-M   'P 1'
#
loop_
_entity.id
_entity.type
_entity.pdbx_description
1 polymer ?
#
loop_
_entity_poly.entity_id
_entity_poly.type
_entity_poly.pdbx_seq_one_letter_code
_entity_poly.pdbx_strand_id
1 'polypeptide(L)'
;MTEQLVEHLGFAPIHFFDKVLEIANSSLQKSLYNLEIQLEDKIGLKETQREMAEIESLAEQSIDARFDRFELFVLNNVFNFRKPYILPHYQQRYLSLKLKEHEEIVDQQLAQLRDLNQKLLEMHEIAQQAELEPVSDTISKLNSDYESSDKLMNTIEQRTGDLDWSNFSTVPNTRYVDSEIMHHLKKRKGEDANPLSAWDITSEYRDALMIGSAKALEQVNAVLVDR
;
A
#
# COMPACT_ATOMS: atom_id res chain seq x y z
N MET A 1 2.55 -24.50 0.63
CA MET A 1 1.49 -23.48 0.56
C MET A 1 1.98 -22.28 1.37
N THR A 2 1.97 -21.07 0.82
CA THR A 2 2.60 -19.89 1.44
C THR A 2 1.70 -19.30 2.53
N GLU A 3 2.20 -19.10 3.75
CA GLU A 3 1.46 -18.49 4.89
C GLU A 3 0.74 -17.19 4.51
N GLN A 4 1.36 -16.37 3.65
CA GLN A 4 0.77 -15.12 3.12
C GLN A 4 -0.57 -15.33 2.41
N LEU A 5 -0.77 -16.48 1.76
CA LEU A 5 -2.01 -16.79 1.06
C LEU A 5 -3.12 -17.14 2.05
N VAL A 6 -2.79 -17.89 3.10
CA VAL A 6 -3.72 -18.21 4.18
C VAL A 6 -4.12 -16.94 4.93
N GLU A 7 -3.14 -16.08 5.21
CA GLU A 7 -3.36 -14.76 5.80
C GLU A 7 -4.24 -13.87 4.91
N HIS A 8 -4.01 -13.88 3.59
CA HIS A 8 -4.81 -13.09 2.65
C HIS A 8 -6.27 -13.56 2.55
N LEU A 9 -6.48 -14.87 2.45
CA LEU A 9 -7.79 -15.46 2.24
C LEU A 9 -8.59 -15.60 3.54
N GLY A 10 -7.91 -15.63 4.69
CA GLY A 10 -8.52 -15.93 5.99
C GLY A 10 -8.85 -17.42 6.19
N PHE A 11 -8.49 -18.28 5.24
CA PHE A 11 -8.63 -19.72 5.30
C PHE A 11 -7.54 -20.41 4.49
N ALA A 12 -7.23 -21.66 4.81
CA ALA A 12 -6.33 -22.47 4.01
C ALA A 12 -7.06 -22.96 2.76
N PRO A 13 -6.55 -22.74 1.52
CA PRO A 13 -7.22 -23.18 0.30
C PRO A 13 -7.63 -24.66 0.28
N ILE A 14 -6.91 -25.52 0.99
CA ILE A 14 -7.28 -26.95 1.12
C ILE A 14 -8.70 -27.13 1.67
N HIS A 15 -9.11 -26.31 2.65
CA HIS A 15 -10.46 -26.35 3.24
C HIS A 15 -11.56 -25.95 2.28
N PHE A 16 -11.23 -25.15 1.25
CA PHE A 16 -12.18 -24.87 0.18
C PHE A 16 -12.44 -26.14 -0.64
N PHE A 17 -11.40 -26.92 -0.96
CA PHE A 17 -11.57 -28.18 -1.69
C PHE A 17 -12.31 -29.23 -0.88
N ASP A 18 -12.02 -29.35 0.43
CA ASP A 18 -12.76 -30.26 1.32
C ASP A 18 -14.28 -30.01 1.20
N LYS A 19 -14.70 -28.74 1.27
CA LYS A 19 -16.12 -28.36 1.13
C LYS A 19 -16.66 -28.60 -0.28
N VAL A 20 -15.89 -28.32 -1.32
CA VAL A 20 -16.35 -28.56 -2.70
C VAL A 20 -16.54 -30.05 -2.95
N LEU A 21 -15.63 -30.90 -2.46
CA LEU A 21 -15.72 -32.36 -2.55
C LEU A 21 -16.95 -32.87 -1.79
N GLU A 22 -17.17 -32.39 -0.57
CA GLU A 22 -18.36 -32.72 0.22
C GLU A 22 -19.66 -32.39 -0.54
N ILE A 23 -19.73 -31.19 -1.14
CA ILE A 23 -20.89 -30.76 -1.94
C ILE A 23 -21.05 -31.63 -3.19
N ALA A 24 -19.96 -31.95 -3.89
CA ALA A 24 -19.98 -32.79 -5.08
C ALA A 24 -20.50 -34.20 -4.76
N ASN A 25 -19.98 -34.82 -3.69
CA ASN A 25 -20.40 -36.15 -3.25
C ASN A 25 -21.85 -36.16 -2.77
N SER A 26 -22.27 -35.16 -1.98
CA SER A 26 -23.67 -35.02 -1.57
C SER A 26 -24.59 -34.83 -2.78
N SER A 27 -24.16 -34.07 -3.78
CA SER A 27 -24.93 -33.87 -5.02
C SER A 27 -25.02 -35.16 -5.84
N LEU A 28 -23.92 -35.91 -5.97
CA LEU A 28 -23.90 -37.19 -6.68
C LEU A 28 -24.88 -38.17 -6.03
N GLN A 29 -24.79 -38.35 -4.70
CA GLN A 29 -25.66 -39.25 -3.95
C GLN A 29 -27.14 -38.89 -4.13
N LYS A 30 -27.49 -37.59 -4.07
CA LYS A 30 -28.88 -37.14 -4.32
C LYS A 30 -29.33 -37.44 -5.75
N SER A 31 -28.46 -37.25 -6.74
CA SER A 31 -28.76 -37.55 -8.14
C SER A 31 -28.96 -39.04 -8.37
N LEU A 32 -28.10 -39.89 -7.79
CA LEU A 32 -28.21 -41.35 -7.88
C LEU A 32 -29.47 -41.87 -7.20
N TYR A 33 -29.81 -41.36 -6.02
CA TYR A 33 -31.05 -41.70 -5.33
C TYR A 33 -32.30 -41.36 -6.15
N ASN A 34 -32.32 -40.17 -6.78
CA ASN A 34 -33.43 -39.79 -7.65
C ASN A 34 -33.52 -40.68 -8.90
N LEU A 35 -32.38 -41.11 -9.44
CA LEU A 35 -32.34 -42.03 -10.57
C LEU A 35 -32.83 -43.42 -10.17
N GLU A 36 -32.45 -43.91 -8.99
CA GLU A 36 -32.89 -45.18 -8.41
C GLU A 36 -34.42 -45.23 -8.32
N ILE A 37 -35.06 -44.21 -7.71
CA ILE A 37 -36.52 -44.12 -7.62
C ILE A 37 -37.18 -44.20 -9.00
N GLN A 38 -36.62 -43.52 -10.01
CA GLN A 38 -37.19 -43.52 -11.37
C GLN A 38 -37.02 -44.85 -12.11
N LEU A 39 -36.02 -45.64 -11.74
CA LEU A 39 -35.71 -46.93 -12.35
C LEU A 39 -36.42 -48.09 -11.65
N GLU A 40 -36.61 -48.03 -10.33
CA GLU A 40 -37.39 -49.02 -9.57
C GLU A 40 -38.75 -49.29 -10.19
N ASP A 41 -39.45 -48.23 -10.63
CA ASP A 41 -40.75 -48.32 -11.31
C ASP A 41 -40.70 -49.03 -12.68
N LYS A 42 -39.53 -49.14 -13.30
CA LYS A 42 -39.36 -49.64 -14.69
C LYS A 42 -38.73 -51.02 -14.78
N ILE A 43 -37.71 -51.29 -14.00
CA ILE A 43 -36.88 -52.51 -14.07
C ILE A 43 -36.95 -53.35 -12.79
N GLY A 44 -37.57 -52.83 -11.72
CA GLY A 44 -37.81 -53.56 -10.49
C GLY A 44 -36.63 -53.51 -9.50
N LEU A 45 -36.98 -53.54 -8.20
CA LEU A 45 -36.10 -53.23 -7.07
C LEU A 45 -34.71 -53.94 -7.10
N LYS A 46 -34.69 -55.25 -7.37
CA LYS A 46 -33.44 -56.04 -7.29
C LYS A 46 -32.45 -55.73 -8.41
N GLU A 47 -32.94 -55.45 -9.60
CA GLU A 47 -32.09 -55.17 -10.76
C GLU A 47 -31.59 -53.73 -10.68
N THR A 48 -32.46 -52.78 -10.28
CA THR A 48 -32.08 -51.40 -9.99
C THR A 48 -30.96 -51.32 -8.94
N GLN A 49 -31.09 -51.98 -7.78
CA GLN A 49 -30.09 -51.90 -6.72
C GLN A 49 -28.71 -52.39 -7.15
N ARG A 50 -28.66 -53.46 -7.97
CA ARG A 50 -27.37 -53.99 -8.47
C ARG A 50 -26.72 -53.02 -9.44
N GLU A 51 -27.47 -52.52 -10.42
CA GLU A 51 -26.95 -51.61 -11.43
C GLU A 51 -26.59 -50.25 -10.85
N MET A 52 -27.38 -49.74 -9.89
CA MET A 52 -27.10 -48.49 -9.19
C MET A 52 -25.81 -48.54 -8.40
N ALA A 53 -25.49 -49.67 -7.76
CA ALA A 53 -24.23 -49.83 -7.03
C ALA A 53 -23.00 -49.75 -7.98
N GLU A 54 -23.11 -50.33 -9.18
CA GLU A 54 -22.05 -50.23 -10.18
C GLU A 54 -21.89 -48.79 -10.70
N ILE A 55 -23.01 -48.11 -10.98
CA ILE A 55 -23.01 -46.71 -11.41
C ILE A 55 -22.43 -45.79 -10.33
N GLU A 56 -22.81 -46.00 -9.07
CA GLU A 56 -22.31 -45.24 -7.92
C GLU A 56 -20.80 -45.36 -7.82
N SER A 57 -20.27 -46.59 -7.80
CA SER A 57 -18.84 -46.83 -7.70
C SER A 57 -18.05 -46.22 -8.86
N LEU A 58 -18.58 -46.32 -10.09
CA LEU A 58 -17.97 -45.69 -11.27
C LEU A 58 -18.00 -44.16 -11.19
N ALA A 59 -19.10 -43.59 -10.71
CA ALA A 59 -19.26 -42.15 -10.58
C ALA A 59 -18.33 -41.59 -9.50
N GLU A 60 -18.27 -42.22 -8.33
CA GLU A 60 -17.34 -41.87 -7.24
C GLU A 60 -15.89 -41.89 -7.74
N GLN A 61 -15.46 -42.99 -8.37
CA GLN A 61 -14.11 -43.12 -8.90
C GLN A 61 -13.78 -42.03 -9.94
N SER A 62 -14.73 -41.69 -10.81
CA SER A 62 -14.55 -40.63 -11.81
C SER A 62 -14.53 -39.23 -11.18
N ILE A 63 -15.33 -38.99 -10.14
CA ILE A 63 -15.33 -37.72 -9.42
C ILE A 63 -13.99 -37.55 -8.71
N ASP A 64 -13.56 -38.52 -7.90
CA ASP A 64 -12.30 -38.45 -7.15
C ASP A 64 -11.12 -38.15 -8.07
N ALA A 65 -10.93 -38.95 -9.13
CA ALA A 65 -9.81 -38.78 -10.05
C ALA A 65 -9.80 -37.42 -10.78
N ARG A 66 -10.97 -36.82 -11.02
CA ARG A 66 -11.08 -35.50 -11.66
C ARG A 66 -10.90 -34.39 -10.63
N PHE A 67 -11.42 -34.56 -9.43
CA PHE A 67 -11.29 -33.59 -8.34
C PHE A 67 -9.85 -33.51 -7.83
N ASP A 68 -9.09 -34.61 -7.80
CA ASP A 68 -7.65 -34.58 -7.51
C ASP A 68 -6.90 -33.67 -8.51
N ARG A 69 -7.19 -33.81 -9.81
CA ARG A 69 -6.56 -32.99 -10.86
C ARG A 69 -7.02 -31.54 -10.78
N PHE A 70 -8.28 -31.32 -10.47
CA PHE A 70 -8.84 -29.99 -10.28
C PHE A 70 -8.21 -29.30 -9.07
N GLU A 71 -8.08 -29.98 -7.94
CA GLU A 71 -7.41 -29.48 -6.75
C GLU A 71 -5.99 -29.04 -7.08
N LEU A 72 -5.19 -29.94 -7.67
CA LEU A 72 -3.82 -29.63 -8.09
C LEU A 72 -3.77 -28.43 -9.05
N PHE A 73 -4.69 -28.36 -10.00
CA PHE A 73 -4.73 -27.25 -10.96
C PHE A 73 -5.00 -25.92 -10.25
N VAL A 74 -6.04 -25.87 -9.41
CA VAL A 74 -6.47 -24.63 -8.76
C VAL A 74 -5.46 -24.19 -7.71
N LEU A 75 -4.88 -25.12 -6.95
CA LEU A 75 -3.78 -24.82 -6.02
C LEU A 75 -2.56 -24.21 -6.73
N ASN A 76 -2.21 -24.72 -7.91
CA ASN A 76 -1.02 -24.26 -8.63
C ASN A 76 -1.26 -22.97 -9.42
N ASN A 77 -2.48 -22.72 -9.90
CA ASN A 77 -2.75 -21.66 -10.87
C ASN A 77 -3.62 -20.52 -10.33
N VAL A 78 -4.54 -20.81 -9.41
CA VAL A 78 -5.49 -19.83 -8.86
C VAL A 78 -5.03 -19.38 -7.49
N PHE A 79 -4.79 -20.33 -6.58
CA PHE A 79 -4.34 -20.10 -5.22
C PHE A 79 -2.82 -20.04 -5.13
N ASN A 80 -2.19 -19.23 -5.99
CA ASN A 80 -0.75 -19.10 -6.03
C ASN A 80 -0.31 -17.68 -6.41
N PHE A 81 0.52 -17.07 -5.56
CA PHE A 81 1.16 -15.81 -5.88
C PHE A 81 2.38 -16.08 -6.79
N ARG A 82 2.22 -15.84 -8.10
CA ARG A 82 3.31 -16.01 -9.09
C ARG A 82 4.52 -15.10 -8.86
N LYS A 83 4.37 -14.08 -8.03
CA LYS A 83 5.40 -13.09 -7.66
C LYS A 83 5.28 -12.82 -6.15
N PRO A 84 6.36 -12.37 -5.49
CA PRO A 84 6.27 -11.92 -4.10
C PRO A 84 5.20 -10.83 -4.00
N TYR A 85 4.06 -11.19 -3.42
CA TYR A 85 2.91 -10.30 -3.23
C TYR A 85 2.97 -9.77 -1.81
N ILE A 86 3.13 -8.46 -1.68
CA ILE A 86 3.12 -7.80 -0.37
C ILE A 86 1.67 -7.51 -0.03
N LEU A 87 1.18 -8.08 1.08
CA LEU A 87 -0.18 -7.83 1.50
C LEU A 87 -0.37 -6.36 1.91
N PRO A 88 -1.53 -5.74 1.60
CA PRO A 88 -1.75 -4.32 1.85
C PRO A 88 -1.50 -3.88 3.30
N HIS A 89 -1.84 -4.71 4.28
CA HIS A 89 -1.62 -4.40 5.70
C HIS A 89 -0.13 -4.39 6.10
N TYR A 90 0.74 -5.10 5.38
CA TYR A 90 2.20 -4.98 5.57
C TYR A 90 2.72 -3.63 5.07
N GLN A 91 2.17 -3.10 3.97
CA GLN A 91 2.53 -1.77 3.48
C GLN A 91 2.07 -0.69 4.45
N GLN A 92 0.85 -0.79 4.96
CA GLN A 92 0.33 0.12 5.98
C GLN A 92 1.20 0.11 7.23
N ARG A 93 1.53 -1.08 7.76
CA ARG A 93 2.39 -1.20 8.94
C ARG A 93 3.77 -0.57 8.74
N TYR A 94 4.37 -0.76 7.56
CA TYR A 94 5.65 -0.13 7.22
C TYR A 94 5.55 1.40 7.17
N LEU A 95 4.50 1.93 6.53
CA LEU A 95 4.24 3.37 6.47
C LEU A 95 3.99 3.97 7.85
N SER A 96 3.21 3.30 8.69
CA SER A 96 2.96 3.74 10.07
C SER A 96 4.23 3.78 10.92
N LEU A 97 5.11 2.79 10.76
CA LEU A 97 6.40 2.78 11.48
C LEU A 97 7.28 3.94 11.04
N LYS A 98 7.39 4.17 9.73
CA LYS A 98 8.13 5.34 9.21
C LYS A 98 7.54 6.66 9.65
N LEU A 99 6.22 6.78 9.68
CA LEU A 99 5.55 8.00 10.13
C LEU A 99 5.92 8.30 11.57
N LYS A 100 5.91 7.28 12.44
CA LYS A 100 6.31 7.41 13.84
C LYS A 100 7.77 7.82 14.02
N GLU A 101 8.69 7.25 13.25
CA GLU A 101 10.10 7.67 13.25
C GLU A 101 10.25 9.15 12.87
N HIS A 102 9.47 9.61 11.88
CA HIS A 102 9.46 11.01 11.49
C HIS A 102 8.82 11.93 12.53
N GLU A 103 7.74 11.51 13.19
CA GLU A 103 7.13 12.24 14.31
C GLU A 103 8.13 12.43 15.45
N GLU A 104 8.87 11.39 15.84
CA GLU A 104 9.89 11.48 16.89
C GLU A 104 11.00 12.49 16.53
N ILE A 105 11.40 12.57 15.26
CA ILE A 105 12.38 13.55 14.79
C ILE A 105 11.80 14.98 14.87
N VAL A 106 10.55 15.17 14.45
CA VAL A 106 9.87 16.47 14.50
C VAL A 106 9.74 16.95 15.94
N ASP A 107 9.36 16.07 16.86
CA ASP A 107 9.26 16.38 18.29
C ASP A 107 10.61 16.81 18.89
N GLN A 108 11.70 16.14 18.50
CA GLN A 108 13.05 16.52 18.91
C GLN A 108 13.44 17.91 18.38
N GLN A 109 13.11 18.21 17.12
CA GLN A 109 13.39 19.53 16.54
C GLN A 109 12.57 20.64 17.20
N LEU A 110 11.29 20.37 17.51
CA LEU A 110 10.44 21.32 18.25
C LEU A 110 10.98 21.57 19.66
N ALA A 111 11.48 20.54 20.35
CA ALA A 111 12.09 20.70 21.66
C ALA A 111 13.36 21.58 21.59
N GLN A 112 14.20 21.40 20.56
CA GLN A 112 15.38 22.24 20.33
C GLN A 112 15.01 23.70 20.02
N LEU A 113 13.98 23.92 19.20
CA LEU A 113 13.49 25.28 18.90
C LEU A 113 12.94 25.97 20.14
N ARG A 114 12.24 25.25 21.02
CA ARG A 114 11.76 25.80 22.30
C ARG A 114 12.91 26.23 23.21
N ASP A 115 13.94 25.40 23.34
CA ASP A 115 15.15 25.73 24.11
C ASP A 115 15.88 26.95 23.53
N LEU A 116 16.02 27.02 22.21
CA LEU A 116 16.63 28.17 21.53
C LEU A 116 15.83 29.45 21.72
N ASN A 117 14.50 29.38 21.63
CA ASN A 117 13.62 30.53 21.85
C ASN A 117 13.71 31.02 23.30
N GLN A 118 13.78 30.12 24.27
CA GLN A 118 13.99 30.47 25.67
C GLN A 118 15.33 31.21 25.88
N LYS A 119 16.42 30.72 25.28
CA LYS A 119 17.73 31.40 25.32
C LYS A 119 17.70 32.78 24.66
N LEU A 120 16.96 32.94 23.56
CA LEU A 120 16.78 34.25 22.91
C LEU A 120 16.01 35.23 23.80
N LEU A 121 14.98 34.78 24.50
CA LEU A 121 14.25 35.59 25.48
C LEU A 121 15.16 36.05 26.62
N GLU A 122 15.96 35.14 27.17
CA GLU A 122 16.96 35.48 28.20
C GLU A 122 17.99 36.50 27.69
N MET A 123 18.51 36.31 26.47
CA MET A 123 19.41 37.27 25.84
C MET A 123 18.76 38.64 25.62
N HIS A 124 17.48 38.66 25.24
CA HIS A 124 16.72 39.89 25.07
C HIS A 124 16.54 40.63 26.40
N GLU A 125 16.24 39.91 27.48
CA GLU A 125 16.12 40.47 28.83
C GLU A 125 17.46 41.06 29.31
N ILE A 126 18.57 40.35 29.08
CA ILE A 126 19.92 40.85 29.38
C ILE A 126 20.24 42.11 28.55
N ALA A 127 19.90 42.12 27.26
CA ALA A 127 20.14 43.27 26.39
C ALA A 127 19.32 44.51 26.82
N GLN A 128 18.06 44.32 27.26
CA GLN A 128 17.25 45.38 27.85
C GLN A 128 17.87 45.91 29.15
N GLN A 129 18.32 45.02 30.05
CA GLN A 129 18.95 45.40 31.32
C GLN A 129 20.28 46.14 31.13
N ALA A 130 20.99 45.89 30.02
CA ALA A 130 22.27 46.51 29.69
C ALA A 130 22.15 47.84 28.93
N GLU A 131 20.94 48.40 28.75
CA GLU A 131 20.66 49.63 27.98
C GLU A 131 21.25 49.61 26.54
N LEU A 132 21.34 48.41 25.93
CA LEU A 132 21.76 48.26 24.55
C LEU A 132 20.53 48.43 23.61
N GLU A 133 20.45 49.54 22.87
CA GLU A 133 19.50 49.68 21.75
C GLU A 133 19.76 48.61 20.65
N PRO A 134 18.72 48.13 19.95
CA PRO A 134 18.45 46.70 19.99
C PRO A 134 19.13 45.91 18.87
N VAL A 135 19.30 44.62 19.15
CA VAL A 135 19.36 43.48 18.20
C VAL A 135 18.00 43.37 17.46
N SER A 136 17.49 44.49 16.95
CA SER A 136 16.12 44.68 16.48
C SER A 136 15.88 43.98 15.15
N ASP A 137 16.87 44.05 14.25
CA ASP A 137 16.71 43.54 12.88
C ASP A 137 16.73 42.01 12.85
N THR A 138 17.57 41.38 13.66
CA THR A 138 17.65 39.91 13.78
C THR A 138 16.43 39.33 14.47
N ILE A 139 15.92 39.98 15.54
CA ILE A 139 14.71 39.52 16.24
C ILE A 139 13.46 39.74 15.36
N SER A 140 13.36 40.89 14.67
CA SER A 140 12.26 41.16 13.74
C SER A 140 12.24 40.16 12.58
N LYS A 141 13.42 39.79 12.07
CA LYS A 141 13.56 38.77 11.03
C LYS A 141 13.21 37.37 11.52
N LEU A 142 13.67 36.97 12.71
CA LEU A 142 13.31 35.68 13.31
C LEU A 142 11.81 35.57 13.63
N ASN A 143 11.18 36.66 14.07
CA ASN A 143 9.75 36.67 14.35
C ASN A 143 8.92 36.56 13.05
N SER A 144 9.36 37.26 11.98
CA SER A 144 8.80 37.09 10.63
C SER A 144 8.94 35.66 10.10
N ASP A 145 10.10 35.03 10.33
CA ASP A 145 10.36 33.65 9.91
C ASP A 145 9.49 32.65 10.71
N TYR A 146 9.30 32.89 12.01
CA TYR A 146 8.41 32.09 12.87
C TYR A 146 6.94 32.19 12.42
N GLU A 147 6.43 33.40 12.17
CA GLU A 147 5.06 33.59 11.66
C GLU A 147 4.84 32.94 10.29
N SER A 148 5.88 32.94 9.45
CA SER A 148 5.83 32.26 8.14
C SER A 148 5.81 30.74 8.30
N SER A 149 6.59 30.20 9.25
CA SER A 149 6.58 28.77 9.59
C SER A 149 5.24 28.32 10.18
N ASP A 150 4.63 29.14 11.04
CA ASP A 150 3.35 28.84 11.66
C ASP A 150 2.19 28.86 10.64
N LYS A 151 2.22 29.79 9.68
CA LYS A 151 1.29 29.80 8.54
C LYS A 151 1.46 28.58 7.65
N LEU A 152 2.70 28.15 7.40
CA LEU A 152 2.97 26.92 6.64
C LEU A 152 2.45 25.70 7.38
N MET A 153 2.64 25.62 8.70
CA MET A 153 2.15 24.50 9.50
C MET A 153 0.61 24.44 9.49
N ASN A 154 -0.07 25.57 9.69
CA ASN A 154 -1.53 25.65 9.59
C ASN A 154 -2.06 25.32 8.18
N THR A 155 -1.31 25.71 7.13
CA THR A 155 -1.66 25.37 5.73
C THR A 155 -1.44 23.88 5.45
N ILE A 156 -0.40 23.28 6.03
CA ILE A 156 -0.15 21.84 5.96
C ILE A 156 -1.28 21.11 6.69
N GLU A 157 -1.61 21.49 7.92
CA GLU A 157 -2.69 20.88 8.71
C GLU A 157 -4.04 20.94 7.98
N GLN A 158 -4.40 22.10 7.40
CA GLN A 158 -5.61 22.22 6.57
C GLN A 158 -5.56 21.32 5.34
N ARG A 159 -4.44 21.29 4.61
CA ARG A 159 -4.30 20.44 3.41
C ARG A 159 -4.25 18.96 3.75
N THR A 160 -3.67 18.55 4.88
CA THR A 160 -3.64 17.15 5.33
C THR A 160 -4.97 16.71 5.96
N GLY A 161 -5.75 17.63 6.52
CA GLY A 161 -7.11 17.39 7.00
C GLY A 161 -8.13 17.21 5.86
N ASP A 162 -7.95 17.94 4.76
CA ASP A 162 -8.81 17.85 3.55
C ASP A 162 -8.36 16.75 2.57
N LEU A 163 -7.22 16.11 2.80
CA LEU A 163 -6.74 14.99 1.99
C LEU A 163 -7.50 13.72 2.37
N ASP A 164 -8.53 13.41 1.59
CA ASP A 164 -9.09 12.06 1.54
C ASP A 164 -8.04 11.09 0.97
N TRP A 165 -7.27 10.50 1.89
CA TRP A 165 -6.19 9.54 1.62
C TRP A 165 -6.65 8.32 0.81
N SER A 166 -7.96 8.09 0.64
CA SER A 166 -8.50 7.03 -0.20
C SER A 166 -8.29 7.25 -1.71
N ASN A 167 -8.07 8.51 -2.16
CA ASN A 167 -7.98 8.86 -3.59
C ASN A 167 -6.55 8.93 -4.16
N PHE A 168 -5.51 8.84 -3.34
CA PHE A 168 -4.11 9.00 -3.80
C PHE A 168 -3.56 7.78 -4.58
N SER A 169 -4.23 6.64 -4.54
CA SER A 169 -3.77 5.40 -5.19
C SER A 169 -4.02 5.34 -6.71
N THR A 170 -4.74 6.32 -7.28
CA THR A 170 -5.25 6.25 -8.67
C THR A 170 -4.58 7.23 -9.64
N VAL A 171 -3.71 8.14 -9.18
CA VAL A 171 -3.10 9.15 -10.07
C VAL A 171 -1.83 8.61 -10.74
N PRO A 172 -1.75 8.54 -12.10
CA PRO A 172 -0.61 7.96 -12.82
C PRO A 172 0.73 8.69 -12.62
N ASN A 173 0.72 9.96 -12.23
CA ASN A 173 1.93 10.79 -12.11
C ASN A 173 2.82 10.45 -10.89
N THR A 174 2.29 9.80 -9.86
CA THR A 174 3.11 9.37 -8.70
C THR A 174 4.02 8.20 -9.05
N ARG A 175 3.63 7.35 -10.01
CA ARG A 175 4.48 6.26 -10.52
C ARG A 175 5.73 6.76 -11.23
N TYR A 176 5.66 7.93 -11.86
CA TYR A 176 6.79 8.53 -12.57
C TYR A 176 7.81 9.12 -11.58
N VAL A 177 7.31 9.75 -10.52
CA VAL A 177 8.16 10.28 -9.44
C VAL A 177 8.81 9.13 -8.65
N ASP A 178 8.04 8.08 -8.34
CA ASP A 178 8.56 6.89 -7.67
C ASP A 178 9.56 6.10 -8.53
N SER A 179 9.35 6.03 -9.85
CA SER A 179 10.30 5.38 -10.76
C SER A 179 11.61 6.14 -10.89
N GLU A 180 11.56 7.47 -10.90
CA GLU A 180 12.76 8.31 -11.02
C GLU A 180 13.57 8.33 -9.71
N ILE A 181 12.89 8.41 -8.56
CA ILE A 181 13.51 8.27 -7.24
C ILE A 181 14.20 6.91 -7.13
N MET A 182 13.54 5.83 -7.56
CA MET A 182 14.15 4.50 -7.58
C MET A 182 15.32 4.40 -8.57
N HIS A 183 15.24 5.05 -9.74
CA HIS A 183 16.31 5.06 -10.72
C HIS A 183 17.58 5.75 -10.18
N HIS A 184 17.44 6.91 -9.55
CA HIS A 184 18.55 7.66 -8.96
C HIS A 184 19.16 6.96 -7.74
N LEU A 185 18.36 6.29 -6.91
CA LEU A 185 18.86 5.47 -5.80
C LEU A 185 19.63 4.23 -6.28
N LYS A 186 19.24 3.65 -7.43
CA LYS A 186 19.90 2.48 -8.00
C LYS A 186 21.23 2.84 -8.67
N LYS A 187 21.31 4.01 -9.32
CA LYS A 187 22.55 4.54 -9.91
C LYS A 187 23.65 4.77 -8.85
N ARG A 188 23.27 5.20 -7.64
CA ARG A 188 24.20 5.39 -6.50
C ARG A 188 24.73 4.11 -5.86
N LYS A 189 24.12 2.95 -6.11
CA LYS A 189 24.64 1.65 -5.62
C LYS A 189 25.79 1.10 -6.46
N GLY A 190 26.11 1.71 -7.61
CA GLY A 190 27.10 1.20 -8.55
C GLY A 190 28.39 2.02 -8.69
N GLU A 191 28.48 3.24 -8.15
CA GLU A 191 29.65 4.11 -8.31
C GLU A 191 30.14 4.58 -6.93
N ASP A 192 31.43 4.34 -6.67
CA ASP A 192 32.12 4.62 -5.41
C ASP A 192 31.82 6.02 -4.88
N ALA A 193 31.24 6.07 -3.68
CA ALA A 193 30.68 7.27 -3.09
C ALA A 193 31.78 8.27 -2.68
N ASN A 194 31.87 9.38 -3.42
CA ASN A 194 32.45 10.62 -2.94
C ASN A 194 31.34 11.46 -2.27
N PRO A 195 31.48 11.90 -1.01
CA PRO A 195 30.40 12.59 -0.29
C PRO A 195 30.39 14.09 -0.67
N LEU A 196 29.81 14.41 -1.82
CA LEU A 196 29.34 15.78 -2.08
C LEU A 196 28.06 16.03 -1.27
N SER A 197 28.00 17.18 -0.62
CA SER A 197 27.06 17.47 0.48
C SER A 197 25.61 17.49 -0.01
N ALA A 198 24.69 17.14 0.89
CA ALA A 198 23.24 17.14 0.65
C ALA A 198 22.67 18.47 0.13
N TRP A 199 23.43 19.57 0.23
CA TRP A 199 23.08 20.88 -0.29
C TRP A 199 23.14 20.99 -1.82
N ASP A 200 24.05 20.28 -2.49
CA ASP A 200 24.14 20.29 -3.96
C ASP A 200 22.93 19.55 -4.57
N ILE A 201 22.43 18.52 -3.88
CA ILE A 201 21.24 17.74 -4.25
C ILE A 201 19.98 18.60 -4.21
N THR A 202 19.82 19.46 -3.19
CA THR A 202 18.67 20.35 -3.09
C THR A 202 18.65 21.45 -4.15
N SER A 203 19.82 21.86 -4.65
CA SER A 203 19.95 22.81 -5.76
C SER A 203 19.51 22.18 -7.08
N GLU A 204 20.04 21.01 -7.43
CA GLU A 204 19.67 20.31 -8.68
C GLU A 204 18.20 19.86 -8.68
N TYR A 205 17.67 19.43 -7.52
CA TYR A 205 16.24 19.11 -7.37
C TYR A 205 15.34 20.34 -7.54
N ARG A 206 15.76 21.49 -7.00
CA ARG A 206 15.04 22.76 -7.16
C ARG A 206 15.03 23.16 -8.64
N ASP A 207 16.16 23.06 -9.33
CA ASP A 207 16.25 23.41 -10.74
C ASP A 207 15.43 22.47 -11.65
N ALA A 208 15.43 21.17 -11.37
CA ALA A 208 14.61 20.20 -12.11
C ALA A 208 13.09 20.39 -11.91
N LEU A 209 12.66 20.71 -10.68
CA LEU A 209 11.26 21.04 -10.37
C LEU A 209 10.83 22.37 -11.00
N MET A 210 11.73 23.35 -11.06
CA MET A 210 11.48 24.64 -11.71
C MET A 210 11.40 24.51 -13.24
N ILE A 211 12.22 23.66 -13.86
CA ILE A 211 12.13 23.36 -15.30
C ILE A 211 10.84 22.60 -15.64
N GLY A 212 10.42 21.64 -14.80
CA GLY A 212 9.15 20.92 -14.94
C GLY A 212 7.93 21.82 -14.77
N SER A 213 7.98 22.73 -13.79
CA SER A 213 6.96 23.76 -13.55
C SER A 213 6.87 24.78 -14.70
N ALA A 214 8.01 25.23 -15.24
CA ALA A 214 8.05 26.17 -16.37
C ALA A 214 7.48 25.55 -17.67
N LYS A 215 7.82 24.29 -17.98
CA LYS A 215 7.22 23.58 -19.13
C LYS A 215 5.73 23.31 -18.95
N ALA A 216 5.29 23.00 -17.73
CA ALA A 216 3.88 22.83 -17.43
C ALA A 216 3.11 24.15 -17.57
N LEU A 217 3.71 25.27 -17.15
CA LEU A 217 3.14 26.61 -17.33
C LEU A 217 3.12 27.06 -18.80
N GLU A 218 4.15 26.75 -19.61
CA GLU A 218 4.14 27.00 -21.07
C GLU A 218 3.05 26.20 -21.78
N GLN A 219 2.83 24.93 -21.40
CA GLN A 219 1.75 24.10 -21.96
C GLN A 219 0.37 24.62 -21.57
N VAL A 220 0.19 25.08 -20.34
CA VAL A 220 -1.07 25.71 -19.89
C VAL A 220 -1.30 27.05 -20.61
N ASN A 221 -0.25 27.84 -20.85
CA ASN A 221 -0.36 29.11 -21.56
C ASN A 221 -0.64 28.91 -23.06
N ALA A 222 -0.05 27.89 -23.70
CA ALA A 222 -0.35 27.52 -25.10
C ALA A 222 -1.81 27.09 -25.31
N VAL A 223 -2.43 26.47 -24.30
CA VAL A 223 -3.85 26.06 -24.32
C VAL A 223 -4.79 27.26 -24.06
N LEU A 224 -4.32 28.31 -23.39
CA LEU A 224 -5.10 29.50 -23.09
C LEU A 224 -5.04 30.59 -24.18
N VAL A 225 -4.01 30.60 -25.04
CA VAL A 225 -3.85 31.57 -26.13
C VAL A 225 -4.62 31.17 -27.41
N ASP A 226 -5.08 29.92 -27.51
CA ASP A 226 -5.84 29.38 -28.66
C ASP A 226 -7.38 29.36 -28.42
N ARG A 227 -7.88 30.20 -27.50
CA ARG A 227 -9.31 30.39 -27.22
C ARG A 227 -9.75 31.85 -27.38
#